data_AF-A0A6N7ZWN3-F1
#
_entry.id   AF-A0A6N7ZWN3-F1
#
_cell.length_a   1.000
_cell.length_b   1.000
_cell.length_c   1.000
_cell.angle_alpha   90.00
_cell.angle_beta   90.00
_cell.angle_gamma   90.00
#
_symmetry.space_group_name_H-M   'P 1'
#
loop_
_entity.id
_entity.type
_entity.pdbx_description
1 polymer ?
#
loop_
_entity_poly.entity_id
_entity_poly.type
_entity_poly.pdbx_seq_one_letter_code
_entity_poly.pdbx_strand_id
1 'polypeptide(L)'
;MPAQTRQRKQSILRRLIIPFAACATLVYFGFHALNGELGLVGRARIEHQVRELEVRLKAVTSERQELVARVSLLRPESLDPDMVDERARLNLNLVHQDELVILRPGHSYQEVN
;
A
#
# COMPACT_ATOMS: atom_id res chain seq x y z
N MET A 1 79.06 49.16 4.37
CA MET A 1 77.78 48.90 5.07
C MET A 1 77.29 47.52 4.66
N PRO A 2 77.20 46.51 5.55
CA PRO A 2 76.62 45.22 5.18
C PRO A 2 75.09 45.30 5.21
N ALA A 3 74.45 44.96 4.09
CA ALA A 3 73.00 44.90 3.98
C ALA A 3 72.47 43.64 4.69
N GLN A 4 71.64 43.83 5.71
CA GLN A 4 71.02 42.75 6.47
C GLN A 4 69.75 42.26 5.75
N THR A 5 69.85 41.14 5.06
CA THR A 5 68.70 40.49 4.41
C THR A 5 67.86 39.75 5.45
N ARG A 6 66.69 40.31 5.78
CA ARG A 6 65.69 39.65 6.64
C ARG A 6 65.08 38.46 5.91
N GLN A 7 65.62 37.27 6.12
CA GLN A 7 65.01 36.04 5.62
C GLN A 7 63.80 35.67 6.49
N ARG A 8 62.59 35.86 5.96
CA ARG A 8 61.34 35.53 6.65
C ARG A 8 61.16 34.01 6.62
N LYS A 9 61.27 33.34 7.77
CA LYS A 9 60.92 31.91 7.89
C LYS A 9 59.44 31.72 7.53
N GLN A 10 59.20 31.08 6.39
CA GLN A 10 57.85 30.70 5.95
C GLN A 10 57.29 29.71 6.98
N SER A 11 56.16 30.04 7.62
CA SER A 11 55.58 29.19 8.67
C SER A 11 54.94 27.94 8.06
N ILE A 12 55.42 26.77 8.47
CA ILE A 12 54.89 25.44 8.08
C ILE A 12 53.39 25.34 8.41
N LEU A 13 52.95 26.04 9.46
CA LEU A 13 51.55 26.13 9.87
C LEU A 13 50.65 26.63 8.74
N ARG A 14 51.12 27.59 7.94
CA ARG A 14 50.35 28.13 6.80
C ARG A 14 50.15 27.10 5.69
N ARG A 15 51.08 26.13 5.57
CA ARG A 15 51.02 25.05 4.59
C ARG A 15 50.04 23.94 5.00
N LEU A 16 49.71 23.84 6.29
CA LEU A 16 48.78 22.84 6.84
C LEU A 16 47.30 23.27 6.79
N ILE A 17 47.02 24.56 6.54
CA ILE A 17 45.64 25.08 6.50
C ILE A 17 44.82 24.40 5.39
N ILE A 18 45.40 24.30 4.18
CA ILE A 18 44.72 23.70 3.03
C ILE A 18 44.40 22.21 3.25
N PRO A 19 45.35 21.33 3.62
CA PRO A 19 45.04 19.93 3.86
C PRO A 19 44.09 19.74 5.05
N PHE A 20 44.20 20.55 6.10
CA PHE A 20 43.26 20.49 7.21
C PHE A 20 41.84 20.86 6.79
N ALA A 21 41.67 21.95 6.04
CA ALA A 21 40.36 22.34 5.51
C ALA A 21 39.78 21.26 4.57
N ALA A 22 40.62 20.62 3.75
CA ALA A 22 40.20 19.50 2.89
C ALA A 22 39.77 18.27 3.70
N CYS A 23 40.49 17.92 4.77
CA CYS A 23 40.06 16.84 5.66
C CYS A 23 38.73 17.18 6.35
N ALA A 24 38.57 18.41 6.82
CA ALA A 24 37.33 18.86 7.46
C ALA A 24 36.13 18.80 6.50
N THR A 25 36.30 19.21 5.24
CA THR A 25 35.24 19.13 4.24
C THR A 25 34.90 17.68 3.89
N LEU A 26 35.90 16.81 3.73
CA LEU A 26 35.67 15.38 3.50
C LEU A 26 34.91 14.71 4.64
N VAL A 27 35.26 15.03 5.90
CA VAL A 27 34.54 14.51 7.07
C VAL A 27 33.09 15.00 7.08
N TYR A 28 32.86 16.30 6.81
CA TYR A 28 31.53 16.87 6.75
C TYR A 28 30.66 16.19 5.68
N PHE A 29 31.16 16.10 4.45
CA PHE A 29 30.44 15.44 3.35
C PHE A 29 30.25 13.94 3.62
N GLY A 30 31.25 13.25 4.19
CA GLY A 30 31.14 11.85 4.56
C GLY A 30 30.04 11.61 5.60
N PHE A 31 29.99 12.43 6.66
CA PHE A 31 28.94 12.36 7.67
C PHE A 31 27.56 12.60 7.08
N HIS A 32 27.41 13.63 6.24
CA HIS A 32 26.15 13.95 5.57
C HIS A 32 25.74 12.91 4.51
N ALA A 33 26.69 12.24 3.85
CA ALA A 33 26.38 11.16 2.91
C ALA A 33 25.83 9.91 3.61
N LEU A 34 26.24 9.67 4.86
CA LEU A 34 25.74 8.56 5.67
C LEU A 34 24.40 8.89 6.35
N ASN A 35 24.30 10.06 6.98
CA ASN A 35 23.16 10.47 7.80
C ASN A 35 22.11 11.32 7.07
N GLY A 36 22.41 11.77 5.85
CA GLY A 36 21.49 12.58 5.08
C GLY A 36 20.26 11.82 4.63
N GLU A 37 19.18 12.55 4.38
CA GLU A 37 17.89 12.03 3.91
C GLU A 37 18.00 11.26 2.58
N LEU A 38 18.98 11.62 1.74
CA LEU A 38 19.31 10.94 0.47
C LEU A 38 20.48 9.93 0.61
N GLY A 39 21.02 9.82 1.83
CA GLY A 39 22.12 8.93 2.18
C GLY A 39 21.71 7.46 2.24
N LEU A 40 22.65 6.58 2.56
CA LEU A 40 22.43 5.12 2.62
C LEU A 40 21.26 4.74 3.54
N VAL A 41 21.17 5.39 4.70
CA VAL A 41 20.10 5.12 5.69
C VAL A 41 18.74 5.61 5.19
N GLY A 42 18.69 6.80 4.59
CA GLY A 42 17.47 7.36 4.02
C GLY A 42 16.91 6.50 2.89
N ARG A 43 17.78 6.02 1.99
CA ARG A 43 17.42 5.08 0.93
C ARG A 43 16.82 3.79 1.47
N ALA A 44 17.47 3.18 2.48
CA ALA A 44 16.98 1.94 3.09
C ALA A 44 15.58 2.11 3.71
N ARG A 45 15.29 3.27 4.32
CA ARG A 45 13.96 3.60 4.85
C ARG A 45 12.91 3.72 3.76
N ILE A 46 13.22 4.45 2.68
CA ILE A 46 12.29 4.61 1.55
C ILE A 46 12.01 3.25 0.89
N GLU A 47 13.05 2.45 0.65
CA GLU A 47 12.88 1.09 0.10
C GLU A 47 12.00 0.21 1.00
N HIS A 48 12.13 0.32 2.32
CA HIS A 48 11.24 -0.39 3.24
C HIS A 48 9.79 0.07 3.09
N GLN A 49 9.54 1.38 3.02
CA GLN A 49 8.20 1.93 2.83
C GLN A 49 7.60 1.50 1.48
N VAL A 50 8.40 1.50 0.42
CA VAL A 50 7.99 1.02 -0.91
C VAL A 50 7.56 -0.45 -0.83
N ARG A 51 8.38 -1.32 -0.21
CA ARG A 51 8.03 -2.74 -0.04
C ARG A 51 6.74 -2.93 0.75
N GLU A 52 6.54 -2.17 1.84
CA GLU A 52 5.32 -2.23 2.64
C GLU A 52 4.07 -1.81 1.83
N LEU A 53 4.20 -0.73 1.06
CA LEU A 53 3.13 -0.23 0.18
C LEU A 53 2.81 -1.23 -0.94
N GLU A 54 3.82 -1.85 -1.55
CA GLU A 54 3.63 -2.89 -2.57
C GLU A 54 2.87 -4.10 -2.03
N VAL A 55 3.18 -4.54 -0.80
CA VAL A 55 2.45 -5.64 -0.14
C VAL A 55 0.99 -5.27 0.08
N ARG A 56 0.71 -4.06 0.58
CA ARG A 56 -0.67 -3.59 0.77
C ARG A 56 -1.42 -3.46 -0.55
N LEU A 57 -0.76 -2.92 -1.57
CA LEU A 57 -1.33 -2.78 -2.90
C LEU A 57 -1.69 -4.14 -3.49
N LYS A 58 -0.82 -5.14 -3.34
CA LYS A 58 -1.09 -6.51 -3.78
C LYS A 58 -2.31 -7.11 -3.09
N ALA A 59 -2.41 -6.95 -1.76
CA ALA A 59 -3.55 -7.45 -0.98
C ALA A 59 -4.89 -6.83 -1.42
N VAL A 60 -4.94 -5.49 -1.50
CA VAL A 60 -6.17 -4.77 -1.90
C VAL A 60 -6.53 -5.06 -3.36
N THR A 61 -5.53 -5.20 -4.24
CA THR A 61 -5.77 -5.55 -5.65
C THR A 61 -6.36 -6.97 -5.77
N SER A 62 -5.86 -7.93 -4.99
CA SER A 62 -6.45 -9.28 -4.98
C SER A 62 -7.89 -9.29 -4.48
N GLU A 63 -8.19 -8.55 -3.40
CA GLU A 63 -9.55 -8.43 -2.88
C GLU A 63 -10.48 -7.80 -3.92
N ARG A 64 -10.04 -6.72 -4.58
CA ARG A 64 -10.78 -6.10 -5.67
C ARG A 64 -11.06 -7.09 -6.79
N GLN A 65 -10.06 -7.87 -7.21
CA GLN A 65 -10.23 -8.86 -8.29
C GLN A 65 -11.27 -9.92 -7.92
N GLU A 66 -11.24 -10.41 -6.68
CA GLU A 66 -12.21 -11.38 -6.19
C GLU A 66 -13.63 -10.79 -6.16
N LEU A 67 -13.79 -9.58 -5.64
CA LEU A 67 -15.08 -8.89 -5.62
C LEU A 67 -15.59 -8.61 -7.04
N VAL A 68 -14.73 -8.19 -7.96
CA VAL A 68 -15.09 -7.98 -9.37
C VAL A 68 -15.55 -9.29 -10.01
N ALA A 69 -14.87 -10.41 -9.73
CA ALA A 69 -15.29 -11.73 -10.21
C ALA A 69 -16.68 -12.09 -9.65
N ARG A 70 -16.90 -11.93 -8.34
CA ARG A 70 -18.21 -12.18 -7.71
C ARG A 70 -19.33 -11.30 -8.29
N VAL A 71 -19.07 -10.00 -8.46
CA VAL A 71 -20.03 -9.06 -9.06
C VAL A 71 -20.28 -9.38 -10.52
N SER A 72 -19.28 -9.85 -11.26
CA SER A 72 -19.47 -10.26 -12.66
C SER A 72 -20.46 -11.42 -12.81
N LEU A 73 -20.48 -12.35 -11.84
CA LEU A 73 -21.47 -13.43 -11.76
C LEU A 73 -22.87 -12.93 -11.37
N LEU A 74 -22.96 -11.72 -10.81
CA LEU A 74 -24.22 -11.07 -10.41
C LEU A 74 -24.77 -10.11 -11.48
N ARG A 75 -24.15 -10.05 -12.67
CA ARG A 75 -24.59 -9.13 -13.71
C ARG A 75 -25.91 -9.58 -14.34
N PRO A 76 -26.87 -8.65 -14.54
CA PRO A 76 -28.18 -8.93 -15.12
C PRO A 76 -28.12 -9.42 -16.57
N GLU A 77 -27.01 -9.19 -17.28
CA GLU A 77 -26.80 -9.78 -18.61
C GLU A 77 -26.66 -11.32 -18.56
N SER A 78 -26.27 -11.88 -17.41
CA SER A 78 -26.11 -13.32 -17.17
C SER A 78 -27.13 -13.94 -16.20
N LEU A 79 -27.90 -13.10 -15.50
CA LEU A 79 -28.89 -13.52 -14.51
C LEU A 79 -30.29 -13.19 -15.00
N ASP A 80 -31.13 -14.23 -15.10
CA ASP A 80 -32.54 -14.07 -15.42
C ASP A 80 -33.24 -13.30 -14.27
N PRO A 81 -33.78 -12.09 -14.53
CA PRO A 81 -34.44 -11.27 -13.52
C PRO A 81 -35.63 -11.97 -12.86
N ASP A 82 -36.35 -12.84 -13.58
CA ASP A 82 -37.49 -13.57 -13.03
C ASP A 82 -37.02 -14.61 -11.99
N MET A 83 -35.87 -15.24 -12.23
CA MET A 83 -35.27 -16.18 -11.27
C MET A 83 -34.73 -15.50 -10.00
N VAL A 84 -34.31 -14.23 -10.11
CA VAL A 84 -33.87 -13.41 -8.97
C VAL A 84 -35.08 -12.98 -8.13
N ASP A 85 -36.18 -12.56 -8.76
CA ASP A 85 -37.42 -12.19 -8.07
C ASP A 85 -38.01 -13.38 -7.33
N GLU A 86 -38.09 -14.55 -7.96
CA GLU A 86 -38.56 -15.78 -7.32
C GLU A 86 -37.71 -16.16 -6.09
N ARG A 87 -36.37 -16.05 -6.19
CA ARG A 87 -35.47 -16.30 -5.05
C ARG A 87 -35.63 -15.26 -3.93
N ALA A 88 -35.90 -14.01 -4.26
CA ALA A 88 -36.14 -12.94 -3.30
C ALA A 88 -37.45 -13.20 -2.54
N ARG A 89 -38.53 -13.55 -3.24
CA ARG A 89 -39.83 -13.90 -2.65
C ARG A 89 -39.76 -15.11 -1.74
N LEU A 90 -39.06 -16.17 -2.16
CA LEU A 90 -38.86 -17.38 -1.36
C LEU A 90 -38.06 -17.13 -0.07
N ASN A 91 -37.02 -16.29 -0.11
CA ASN A 91 -36.18 -16.02 1.08
C ASN A 91 -36.75 -14.94 2.00
N LEU A 92 -37.39 -13.92 1.44
CA LEU A 92 -37.92 -12.77 2.19
C LEU A 92 -39.38 -12.96 2.60
N ASN A 93 -40.01 -14.08 2.20
CA ASN A 93 -41.43 -14.35 2.41
C ASN A 93 -42.31 -13.18 1.95
N LEU A 94 -41.86 -12.49 0.89
CA LEU A 94 -42.51 -11.30 0.34
C LEU A 94 -43.47 -11.75 -0.76
N VAL A 95 -44.74 -11.36 -0.64
CA VAL A 95 -45.80 -11.62 -1.62
C VAL A 95 -46.34 -10.27 -2.09
N HIS A 96 -46.65 -10.14 -3.38
CA HIS A 96 -47.22 -8.89 -3.91
C HIS A 96 -48.62 -8.63 -3.32
N GLN A 97 -49.04 -7.37 -3.20
CA GLN A 97 -50.34 -7.04 -2.59
C GLN A 97 -51.53 -7.72 -3.28
N ASP A 98 -51.38 -8.09 -4.55
CA ASP A 98 -52.42 -8.72 -5.39
C ASP A 98 -52.30 -10.26 -5.49
N GLU A 99 -51.43 -10.90 -4.71
CA GLU A 99 -51.19 -12.35 -4.79
C GLU A 99 -51.87 -13.15 -3.66
N LEU A 100 -52.41 -14.32 -4.03
CA LEU A 100 -53.26 -15.16 -3.17
C LEU A 100 -52.51 -16.43 -2.73
N VAL A 101 -52.21 -16.55 -1.43
CA VAL A 101 -51.54 -17.73 -0.85
C VAL A 101 -52.58 -18.81 -0.52
N ILE A 102 -52.56 -19.93 -1.24
CA ILE A 102 -53.42 -21.08 -0.97
C ILE A 102 -52.69 -22.06 -0.05
N LEU A 103 -52.96 -22.00 1.25
CA LEU A 103 -52.49 -23.00 2.21
C LEU A 103 -53.29 -24.30 2.01
N ARG A 104 -52.64 -25.34 1.47
CA ARG A 104 -53.29 -26.64 1.27
C ARG A 104 -53.45 -27.34 2.63
N PRO A 105 -54.67 -27.73 3.05
CA PRO A 105 -54.84 -28.50 4.27
C PRO A 105 -54.18 -29.87 4.11
N GLY A 106 -53.43 -30.28 5.14
CA GLY A 106 -52.75 -31.57 5.16
C GLY A 106 -53.74 -32.70 4.93
N HIS A 107 -53.45 -33.56 3.96
CA HIS A 107 -54.19 -34.80 3.77
C HIS A 107 -54.09 -35.63 5.06
N SER A 108 -55.21 -35.73 5.76
CA SER A 108 -55.41 -36.66 6.85
C SER A 108 -55.12 -38.06 6.32
N TYR A 109 -54.08 -38.72 6.84
CA TYR A 109 -53.86 -40.14 6.62
C TYR A 109 -55.12 -40.88 7.09
N GLN A 110 -55.85 -41.50 6.16
CA GLN A 110 -56.92 -42.43 6.50
C GLN A 110 -56.27 -43.67 7.12
N GLU A 111 -56.55 -43.92 8.40
CA GLU A 111 -56.37 -45.25 8.98
C GLU A 111 -57.25 -46.23 8.21
N VAL A 112 -56.61 -47.17 7.52
CA VAL A 112 -57.26 -48.34 6.94
C VAL A 112 -56.98 -49.49 7.90
N ASN A 113 -58.08 -49.99 8.49
CA ASN A 113 -58.21 -51.15 9.36
C ASN A 113 -57.63 -52.43 8.73
#